data_AF-A0A0N5A9Q9-F1
#
_entry.id   AF-A0A0N5A9Q9-F1
#
_cell.length_a   1.000
_cell.length_b   1.000
_cell.length_c   1.000
_cell.angle_alpha   90.00
_cell.angle_beta   90.00
_cell.angle_gamma   90.00
#
_symmetry.space_group_name_H-M   'P 1'
#
loop_
_entity.id
_entity.type
_entity.pdbx_description
1 polymer ?
#
loop_
_entity_poly.entity_id
_entity_poly.type
_entity_poly.pdbx_seq_one_letter_code
_entity_poly.pdbx_strand_id
1 'polypeptide(L)'
;MLTNKINLTLAERYTTQVNRGSPSAAATLSYACGLIKSSKSDVRKGISLLEELFRRDSEDVSKRDYVYFLAVAHTRLKVIFLLSIYYFICIFKPLC
;
A
#
# COMPACT_ATOMS: atom_id res chain seq x y z
N MET A 1 -7.50 18.59 -9.90
CA MET A 1 -8.67 17.97 -10.58
C MET A 1 -8.38 16.58 -11.17
N LEU A 2 -7.19 16.31 -11.74
CA LEU A 2 -6.86 15.01 -12.34
C LEU A 2 -6.75 13.82 -11.35
N THR A 3 -6.33 14.08 -10.12
CA THR A 3 -6.20 13.05 -9.06
C THR A 3 -7.53 12.42 -8.67
N ASN A 4 -8.63 13.19 -8.72
CA ASN A 4 -9.94 12.71 -8.28
C ASN A 4 -10.52 11.68 -9.27
N LYS A 5 -10.36 11.92 -10.58
CA LYS A 5 -10.83 11.01 -11.63
C LYS A 5 -10.06 9.70 -11.66
N ILE A 6 -8.75 9.74 -11.41
CA ILE A 6 -7.90 8.53 -11.33
C ILE A 6 -8.20 7.73 -10.07
N ASN A 7 -8.41 8.39 -8.92
CA ASN A 7 -8.77 7.69 -7.68
C ASN A 7 -10.12 6.97 -7.79
N LEU A 8 -11.08 7.56 -8.51
CA LEU A 8 -12.40 6.97 -8.72
C LEU A 8 -12.32 5.65 -9.53
N THR A 9 -11.58 5.65 -10.64
CA THR A 9 -11.41 4.44 -11.47
C THR A 9 -10.64 3.33 -10.76
N LEU A 10 -9.68 3.67 -9.90
CA LEU A 10 -8.97 2.71 -9.06
C LEU A 10 -9.88 2.07 -8.01
N ALA A 11 -10.75 2.87 -7.38
CA ALA A 11 -11.73 2.38 -6.41
C ALA A 11 -12.75 1.44 -7.05
N GLU A 12 -13.24 1.75 -8.25
CA GLU A 12 -14.17 0.89 -9.00
C GLU A 12 -13.53 -0.45 -9.38
N ARG A 13 -12.28 -0.44 -9.86
CA ARG A 13 -11.52 -1.66 -10.19
C ARG A 13 -11.30 -2.54 -8.96
N TYR A 14 -10.92 -1.94 -7.84
CA TYR A 14 -10.75 -2.67 -6.59
C TYR A 14 -12.07 -3.30 -6.11
N THR A 15 -13.15 -2.52 -6.07
CA THR A 15 -14.47 -2.98 -5.60
C THR A 15 -15.02 -4.09 -6.50
N THR A 16 -14.86 -3.97 -7.81
CA THR A 16 -15.28 -5.00 -8.76
C THR A 16 -14.55 -6.31 -8.53
N GLN A 17 -13.25 -6.27 -8.22
CA GLN A 17 -12.48 -7.47 -7.93
C GLN A 17 -12.81 -8.07 -6.57
N VAL A 18 -13.03 -7.24 -5.55
CA VAL A 18 -13.51 -7.69 -4.22
C VAL A 18 -14.86 -8.40 -4.35
N ASN A 19 -15.78 -7.87 -5.17
CA ASN A 19 -17.08 -8.50 -5.42
C ASN A 19 -16.97 -9.82 -6.20
N ARG A 20 -15.91 -9.98 -7.00
CA ARG A 20 -15.63 -11.22 -7.75
C ARG A 20 -14.83 -12.25 -6.94
N GLY A 21 -14.31 -11.88 -5.78
CA GLY A 21 -13.48 -12.73 -4.93
C GLY A 21 -12.24 -12.00 -4.41
N SER A 22 -11.08 -12.65 -4.49
CA SER A 22 -9.83 -12.05 -4.00
C SER A 22 -9.30 -11.01 -4.98
N PRO A 23 -9.12 -9.74 -4.56
CA PRO A 23 -8.54 -8.72 -5.41
C PRO A 23 -7.08 -9.03 -5.70
N SER A 24 -6.62 -8.68 -6.91
CA SER A 24 -5.23 -8.87 -7.31
C SER A 24 -4.30 -7.95 -6.53
N ALA A 25 -3.05 -8.39 -6.36
CA ALA A 25 -2.04 -7.63 -5.65
C ALA A 25 -1.82 -6.25 -6.29
N ALA A 26 -1.78 -6.18 -7.63
CA ALA A 26 -1.61 -4.93 -8.38
C ALA A 26 -2.80 -3.96 -8.25
N ALA A 27 -4.03 -4.47 -8.24
CA ALA A 27 -5.22 -3.63 -8.07
C ALA A 27 -5.30 -3.06 -6.65
N THR A 28 -5.02 -3.90 -5.65
CA THR A 28 -4.98 -3.51 -4.23
C THR A 28 -3.87 -2.50 -3.97
N LEU A 29 -2.68 -2.70 -4.54
CA LEU A 29 -1.56 -1.76 -4.44
C LEU A 29 -1.91 -0.39 -5.03
N SER A 30 -2.49 -0.38 -6.23
CA SER A 30 -2.86 0.87 -6.91
C SER A 30 -3.92 1.64 -6.13
N TYR A 31 -4.91 0.94 -5.58
CA TYR A 31 -5.94 1.52 -4.73
C TYR A 31 -5.36 2.07 -3.41
N ALA A 32 -4.51 1.29 -2.73
CA ALA A 32 -3.83 1.71 -1.50
C ALA A 32 -2.96 2.97 -1.74
N CYS A 33 -2.26 3.04 -2.87
CA CYS A 33 -1.46 4.21 -3.26
C CYS A 33 -2.34 5.46 -3.46
N GLY A 34 -3.53 5.29 -4.05
CA GLY A 34 -4.53 6.36 -4.17
C GLY A 34 -5.02 6.86 -2.80
N LEU A 35 -5.32 5.94 -1.88
CA LEU A 35 -5.72 6.27 -0.50
C LEU A 35 -4.62 7.02 0.24
N ILE A 36 -3.37 6.59 0.11
CA ILE A 36 -2.21 7.24 0.73
C ILE A 36 -2.02 8.67 0.22
N LYS A 37 -2.42 8.98 -1.02
CA LYS A 37 -2.33 10.34 -1.61
C LYS A 37 -3.57 11.21 -1.35
N SER A 38 -4.65 10.61 -0.83
CA SER A 38 -5.94 11.27 -0.53
C SER A 38 -5.90 11.96 0.86
N SER A 39 -6.88 11.67 1.72
CA SER A 39 -7.03 12.23 3.06
C SER A 39 -6.26 11.44 4.12
N LYS A 40 -5.95 12.07 5.27
CA LYS A 40 -5.27 11.40 6.40
C LYS A 40 -6.06 10.21 6.97
N SER A 41 -7.39 10.25 6.91
CA SER A 41 -8.26 9.12 7.27
C SER A 41 -8.00 7.90 6.38
N ASP A 42 -7.81 8.15 5.08
CA ASP A 42 -7.64 7.14 4.05
C ASP A 42 -6.24 6.51 4.10
N VAL A 43 -5.23 7.26 4.58
CA VAL A 43 -3.86 6.76 4.73
C VAL A 43 -3.80 5.51 5.61
N ARG A 44 -4.55 5.46 6.72
CA ARG A 44 -4.57 4.26 7.59
C ARG A 44 -5.14 3.04 6.87
N LYS A 45 -6.18 3.24 6.07
CA LYS A 45 -6.77 2.17 5.25
C LYS A 45 -5.77 1.68 4.19
N GLY A 46 -5.05 2.61 3.56
CA GLY A 46 -3.95 2.28 2.65
C GLY A 46 -2.84 1.46 3.31
N ILE A 47 -2.43 1.81 4.54
CA ILE A 47 -1.42 1.06 5.32
C ILE A 47 -1.91 -0.38 5.57
N SER A 48 -3.13 -0.55 6.08
CA SER A 48 -3.68 -1.87 6.36
C SER A 48 -3.73 -2.77 5.13
N LEU A 49 -4.07 -2.22 3.96
CA LEU A 49 -4.08 -2.96 2.69
C LEU A 49 -2.66 -3.35 2.25
N LEU A 50 -1.67 -2.46 2.42
CA LEU A 50 -0.27 -2.77 2.10
C LEU A 50 0.33 -3.82 3.04
N GLU A 51 -0.01 -3.79 4.33
CA GLU A 51 0.43 -4.81 5.29
C GLU A 51 -0.16 -6.18 4.97
N GLU A 52 -1.43 -6.24 4.56
CA GLU A 52 -2.06 -7.49 4.12
C GLU A 52 -1.39 -8.04 2.86
N LEU A 53 -1.11 -7.18 1.87
CA LEU A 53 -0.36 -7.57 0.68
C LEU A 53 1.06 -8.03 1.01
N PHE A 54 1.74 -7.37 1.94
CA PHE A 54 3.09 -7.73 2.34
C PHE A 54 3.15 -9.10 3.04
N ARG A 55 2.10 -9.45 3.82
CA ARG A 55 1.96 -10.77 4.46
C ARG A 55 1.60 -11.88 3.48
N ARG A 56 0.97 -11.56 2.35
CA ARG A 56 0.72 -12.54 1.29
C ARG A 56 2.03 -12.80 0.55
N ASP A 57 2.38 -14.07 0.36
CA ASP A 57 3.41 -14.43 -0.62
C ASP A 57 2.82 -14.29 -2.02
N SER A 58 2.87 -13.07 -2.55
CA SER A 58 2.51 -12.78 -3.94
C SER A 58 3.79 -12.48 -4.73
N GLU A 59 4.10 -13.34 -5.70
CA GLU A 59 5.28 -13.22 -6.57
C GLU A 59 5.16 -12.08 -7.60
N ASP A 60 3.95 -11.59 -7.85
CA ASP A 60 3.66 -10.62 -8.92
C ASP A 60 4.20 -9.19 -8.67
N VAL A 61 4.51 -8.83 -7.42
CA VAL A 61 4.99 -7.49 -7.07
C VAL A 61 6.15 -7.61 -6.09
N SER A 62 7.21 -6.84 -6.32
CA SER A 62 8.36 -6.84 -5.43
C SER A 62 7.93 -6.37 -4.03
N LYS A 63 8.19 -7.16 -2.99
CA LYS A 63 7.94 -6.78 -1.58
C LYS A 63 8.57 -5.42 -1.22
N ARG A 64 9.61 -5.00 -1.95
CA ARG A 64 10.24 -3.68 -1.88
C ARG A 64 9.27 -2.54 -2.18
N ASP A 65 8.37 -2.69 -3.15
CA ASP A 65 7.40 -1.66 -3.52
C ASP A 65 6.40 -1.42 -2.39
N TYR A 66 5.95 -2.48 -1.73
CA TYR A 66 5.08 -2.37 -0.56
C TYR A 66 5.74 -1.58 0.58
N VAL A 67 7.00 -1.88 0.86
CA VAL A 67 7.76 -1.19 1.91
C VAL A 67 8.01 0.27 1.57
N TYR A 68 8.31 0.58 0.31
CA TYR A 68 8.40 1.96 -0.15
C TYR A 68 7.09 2.73 0.11
N PHE A 69 5.94 2.18 -0.29
CA PHE A 69 4.66 2.86 -0.06
C PHE A 69 4.23 2.91 1.40
N LEU A 70 4.58 1.92 2.22
CA LEU A 70 4.40 1.96 3.68
C LEU A 70 5.21 3.10 4.31
N ALA A 71 6.48 3.25 3.93
CA ALA A 71 7.32 4.35 4.42
C ALA A 71 6.73 5.73 4.04
N VAL A 72 6.24 5.87 2.80
CA VAL A 72 5.55 7.10 2.34
C VAL A 72 4.29 7.36 3.18
N ALA A 73 3.48 6.33 3.45
CA ALA A 73 2.26 6.45 4.24
C ALA A 73 2.53 6.88 5.69
N HIS A 74 3.50 6.26 6.36
CA HIS A 74 3.90 6.61 7.72
C HIS A 74 4.50 8.02 7.81
N THR A 75 5.27 8.43 6.80
CA THR A 75 5.78 9.80 6.69
C THR A 75 4.64 10.83 6.65
N ARG A 76 3.56 10.55 5.91
CA ARG A 76 2.37 11.43 5.89
C ARG A 76 1.64 11.51 7.22
N LEU A 77 1.64 10.44 8.01
CA LEU A 77 1.03 10.40 9.34
C LEU A 77 1.88 11.08 10.42
N LYS A 78 3.05 11.63 10.08
CA LYS A 78 4.04 12.19 11.02
C LYS A 78 4.46 11.20 12.12
N VAL A 79 4.25 9.89 11.91
CA VAL A 79 4.78 8.85 12.80
C VAL A 79 6.23 8.67 12.38
N ILE A 80 7.11 9.36 13.11
CA ILE A 80 8.48 9.63 12.72
C ILE A 80 9.42 8.50 13.14
N PHE A 81 10.22 8.07 12.16
CA PHE A 81 11.54 7.44 12.23
C PHE A 81 11.66 5.96 12.62
N LEU A 82 11.17 5.52 13.78
CA LEU A 82 11.57 4.20 14.30
C LEU A 82 11.02 3.03 13.48
N LEU A 83 9.77 3.12 13.00
CA LEU A 83 9.15 2.08 12.18
C LEU A 83 9.78 2.00 10.78
N SER A 84 10.12 3.16 10.19
CA SER A 84 10.81 3.23 8.90
C SER A 84 12.22 2.64 8.97
N ILE A 85 12.93 2.83 10.09
CA ILE A 85 14.24 2.20 10.32
C ILE A 85 14.09 0.68 10.51
N TYR A 86 13.09 0.22 11.27
CA TYR A 86 12.82 -1.22 11.43
C TYR A 86 12.49 -1.90 10.09
N TYR A 87 11.69 -1.25 9.23
CA TYR A 87 11.40 -1.75 7.88
C TYR A 87 12.64 -1.78 6.98
N PHE A 88 13.51 -0.77 7.09
CA PHE A 88 14.79 -0.76 6.38
C PHE A 88 15.69 -1.90 6.88
N ILE A 89 15.81 -2.11 8.20
CA ILE A 89 16.62 -3.19 8.79
C ILE A 89 16.07 -4.58 8.43
N CYS A 90 14.75 -4.81 8.46
CA CYS A 90 14.18 -6.12 8.12
C CYS A 90 14.22 -6.45 6.62
N ILE A 91 14.20 -5.45 5.72
CA ILE A 91 14.34 -5.68 4.27
C ILE A 91 15.80 -5.72 3.81
N PHE A 92 16.70 -4.92 4.40
CA PHE A 92 18.13 -4.89 4.06
C PHE A 92 18.99 -5.84 4.89
N LYS A 93 18.41 -6.73 5.71
CA LYS A 93 19.09 -7.94 6.16
C LYS A 93 18.76 -9.07 5.17
N PRO A 94 19.50 -9.17 4.05
CA PRO A 94 19.38 -10.36 3.22
C PRO A 94 19.88 -11.55 4.05
N LEU A 95 19.27 -12.71 3.82
CA LEU A 95 19.93 -14.00 3.84
C LEU A 95 20.99 -14.19 4.96
N CYS A 96 20.55 -14.72 6.09
CA CYS A 96 21.30 -15.79 6.75
C CYS A 96 20.38 -17.00 6.80
#